data_AF-A0A6I6G4B2-F1
#
_entry.id   AF-A0A6I6G4B2-F1
#
_cell.length_a   1.000
_cell.length_b   1.000
_cell.length_c   1.000
_cell.angle_alpha   90.00
_cell.angle_beta   90.00
_cell.angle_gamma   90.00
#
_symmetry.space_group_name_H-M   'P 1'
#
loop_
_entity.id
_entity.type
_entity.pdbx_description
1 polymer ?
#
loop_
_entity_poly.entity_id
_entity_poly.type
_entity_poly.pdbx_seq_one_letter_code
_entity_poly.pdbx_strand_id
1 'polypeptide(L)'
;MSRLDPANRKWKVGLQYDGHEHLARARRDADSVAMLRLASLGWEVRRVTQGLLNTPRTLTRFVHGAFEKQGWEQPGRPGRPQ
;
A
#
# COMPACT_ATOMS: atom_id res chain seq x y z
N MET A 1 4.72 8.17 -14.72
CA MET A 1 4.42 6.80 -14.30
C MET A 1 4.50 6.77 -12.78
N SER A 2 3.40 6.53 -12.09
CA SER A 2 3.44 6.28 -10.65
C SER A 2 4.19 4.95 -10.46
N ARG A 3 5.45 5.04 -10.05
CA ARG A 3 6.29 3.88 -9.79
C ARG A 3 5.72 3.20 -8.55
N LEU A 4 5.51 1.88 -8.60
CA LEU A 4 5.21 1.09 -7.41
C LEU A 4 6.47 1.11 -6.54
N ASP A 5 6.51 2.04 -5.60
CA ASP A 5 7.51 2.08 -4.56
C ASP A 5 7.20 0.92 -3.59
N PRO A 6 8.25 0.23 -3.13
CA PRO A 6 8.37 -1.24 -3.00
C PRO A 6 7.09 -2.11 -3.09
N ALA A 7 7.12 -3.10 -3.98
CA ALA A 7 6.12 -4.18 -4.05
C ALA A 7 6.70 -5.51 -3.52
N ASN A 8 5.93 -6.20 -2.67
CA ASN A 8 6.30 -7.51 -2.13
C ASN A 8 5.33 -8.59 -2.63
N ARG A 9 5.82 -9.41 -3.57
CA ARG A 9 5.04 -10.44 -4.25
C ARG A 9 4.59 -11.57 -3.33
N LYS A 10 5.37 -11.92 -2.30
CA LYS A 10 5.03 -13.04 -1.40
C LYS A 10 3.74 -12.77 -0.62
N TRP A 11 3.52 -11.52 -0.22
CA TRP A 11 2.31 -11.09 0.49
C TRP A 11 1.36 -10.29 -0.41
N LYS A 12 1.65 -10.17 -1.71
CA LYS A 12 0.88 -9.33 -2.65
C LYS A 12 0.59 -7.91 -2.13
N VAL A 13 1.56 -7.29 -1.47
CA VAL A 13 1.44 -5.90 -0.98
C VAL A 13 2.22 -4.96 -1.89
N GLY A 14 1.65 -3.80 -2.23
CA GLY A 14 2.36 -2.73 -2.93
C GLY A 14 2.13 -1.38 -2.28
N LEU A 15 3.11 -0.48 -2.34
CA LEU A 15 2.91 0.92 -1.99
C LEU A 15 2.93 1.76 -3.26
N GLN A 16 2.12 2.80 -3.26
CA GLN A 16 2.13 3.80 -4.31
C GLN A 16 2.34 5.16 -3.68
N TYR A 17 3.43 5.82 -4.06
CA TYR A 17 3.65 7.18 -3.61
C TYR A 17 2.75 8.14 -4.40
N ASP A 18 1.95 8.91 -3.66
CA ASP A 18 1.10 9.97 -4.17
C ASP A 18 1.80 11.32 -3.91
N GLY A 19 2.60 11.71 -4.91
CA GLY A 19 3.32 12.99 -4.90
C GLY A 19 2.37 14.16 -5.14
N HIS A 20 2.69 15.31 -4.55
CA HIS A 20 1.84 16.51 -4.53
C HIS A 20 1.64 17.21 -5.90
N GLU A 21 1.98 16.55 -7.00
CA GLU A 21 1.82 17.09 -8.33
C GLU A 21 0.45 16.74 -8.91
N HIS A 22 -0.29 17.80 -9.25
CA HIS A 22 -1.53 17.81 -10.02
C HIS A 22 -1.34 17.12 -11.38
N LEU A 23 -1.40 15.80 -11.42
CA LEU A 23 -1.31 15.03 -12.65
C LEU A 23 -2.71 14.57 -13.08
N ALA A 24 -3.28 15.39 -13.97
CA ALA A 24 -4.38 15.18 -14.92
C ALA A 24 -5.39 14.05 -14.62
N ARG A 25 -6.68 14.40 -14.59
CA ARG A 25 -7.84 13.49 -14.42
C ARG A 25 -7.69 12.13 -15.13
N ALA A 26 -7.20 12.12 -16.38
CA ALA A 26 -6.96 10.90 -17.15
C ALA A 26 -5.97 9.91 -16.49
N ARG A 27 -4.95 10.41 -15.78
CA ARG A 27 -4.04 9.55 -15.00
C ARG A 27 -4.75 8.95 -13.79
N ARG A 28 -5.64 9.68 -13.11
CA ARG A 28 -6.41 9.12 -11.98
C ARG A 28 -7.34 7.98 -12.41
N ASP A 29 -7.97 8.10 -13.57
CA ASP A 29 -8.84 7.04 -14.09
C ASP A 29 -8.03 5.79 -14.43
N ALA A 30 -6.89 5.95 -15.11
CA ALA A 30 -5.98 4.84 -15.41
C ALA A 30 -5.42 4.17 -14.13
N ASP A 31 -5.06 4.97 -13.13
CA ASP A 31 -4.59 4.48 -11.83
C ASP A 31 -5.70 3.71 -11.10
N SER A 32 -6.95 4.22 -11.14
CA SER A 32 -8.11 3.54 -10.56
C SER A 32 -8.37 2.18 -11.22
N VAL A 33 -8.28 2.10 -12.55
CA VAL A 33 -8.40 0.82 -13.27
C VAL A 33 -7.27 -0.14 -12.91
N ALA A 34 -6.03 0.34 -12.79
CA ALA A 34 -4.90 -0.48 -12.36
C ALA A 34 -5.09 -1.01 -10.93
N MET A 35 -5.58 -0.17 -10.01
CA MET A 35 -5.88 -0.55 -8.63
C MET A 35 -6.99 -1.60 -8.54
N LEU A 36 -8.06 -1.45 -9.32
CA LEU A 36 -9.14 -2.43 -9.40
C LEU A 36 -8.63 -3.79 -9.90
N ARG A 37 -7.78 -3.79 -10.93
CA ARG A 37 -7.15 -5.02 -11.43
C ARG A 37 -6.26 -5.67 -10.38
N LEU A 38 -5.41 -4.90 -9.70
CA LEU A 38 -4.54 -5.40 -8.65
C LEU A 38 -5.36 -5.99 -7.49
N ALA A 39 -6.42 -5.31 -7.06
CA ALA A 39 -7.34 -5.82 -6.06
C ALA A 39 -8.00 -7.14 -6.48
N SER A 40 -8.43 -7.27 -7.74
CA SER A 40 -9.00 -8.53 -8.27
C SER A 40 -8.00 -9.70 -8.27
N LEU A 41 -6.70 -9.41 -8.33
CA LEU A 41 -5.61 -10.39 -8.25
C LEU A 41 -5.19 -10.69 -6.79
N GLY A 42 -5.89 -10.09 -5.83
CA GLY A 42 -5.66 -10.23 -4.39
C GLY A 42 -4.54 -9.33 -3.85
N TRP A 43 -4.13 -8.30 -4.58
CA TRP A 43 -3.13 -7.36 -4.08
C TRP A 43 -3.74 -6.33 -3.13
N GLU A 44 -3.05 -6.08 -2.03
CA GLU A 44 -3.31 -4.93 -1.16
C GLU A 44 -2.34 -3.81 -1.55
N VAL A 45 -2.86 -2.78 -2.23
CA VAL A 45 -2.07 -1.62 -2.63
C VAL A 45 -2.46 -0.43 -1.77
N ARG A 46 -1.49 0.19 -1.10
CA ARG A 46 -1.72 1.36 -0.25
C ARG A 46 -1.04 2.61 -0.82
N ARG A 47 -1.77 3.72 -0.83
CA ARG A 47 -1.21 5.02 -1.20
C ARG A 47 -0.51 5.67 -0.02
N VAL A 48 0.71 6.11 -0.25
CA VAL A 48 1.56 6.83 0.71
C VAL A 48 1.70 8.25 0.22
N THR A 49 1.24 9.22 1.00
CA THR A 49 1.36 10.65 0.66
C THR A 49 2.65 11.24 1.25
N GLN A 50 3.04 12.42 0.76
CA GLN A 50 4.17 13.16 1.34
C GLN A 50 4.01 13.41 2.85
N GLY A 51 2.79 13.68 3.33
CA GLY A 51 2.53 13.86 4.77
C GLY A 51 2.78 12.59 5.59
N LEU A 52 2.53 11.42 5.01
CA LEU A 52 2.79 10.15 5.67
C LEU A 52 4.29 9.84 5.77
N LEU A 53 5.09 10.26 4.77
CA LEU A 53 6.55 10.16 4.82
C LEU A 53 7.16 10.98 5.95
N ASN A 54 6.56 12.13 6.30
CA ASN A 54 7.00 12.96 7.43
C ASN A 54 6.62 12.39 8.80
N THR A 55 5.87 11.28 8.85
CA THR A 55 5.40 10.64 10.10
C THR A 55 5.79 9.16 10.15
N PRO A 56 7.08 8.83 10.38
CA PRO A 56 7.61 7.48 10.18
C PRO A 56 6.90 6.39 10.99
N ARG A 57 6.50 6.69 12.25
CA ARG A 57 5.72 5.73 13.07
C ARG A 57 4.36 5.40 12.48
N THR A 58 3.68 6.41 11.92
CA THR A 58 2.38 6.25 11.26
C THR A 58 2.54 5.48 9.97
N LEU A 59 3.57 5.80 9.17
CA LEU A 59 3.91 5.07 7.96
C LEU A 59 4.17 3.58 8.25
N THR A 60 4.99 3.24 9.25
CA THR A 60 5.27 1.85 9.59
C THR A 60 4.01 1.09 9.98
N ARG A 61 3.16 1.65 10.84
CA ARG A 61 1.87 1.02 11.21
C ARG A 61 0.95 0.85 10.00
N PHE A 62 0.90 1.86 9.15
CA PHE A 62 0.11 1.83 7.93
C PHE A 62 0.59 0.75 6.96
N VAL A 63 1.90 0.57 6.80
CA VAL A 63 2.46 -0.49 5.96
C VAL A 63 2.23 -1.86 6.62
N HIS A 64 2.48 -2.00 7.92
CA HIS A 64 2.27 -3.25 8.65
C HIS A 64 0.84 -3.77 8.51
N GLY A 65 -0.17 -2.90 8.65
CA GLY A 65 -1.57 -3.30 8.48
C GLY A 65 -1.90 -3.84 7.08
N ALA A 66 -1.14 -3.45 6.04
CA ALA A 66 -1.29 -4.01 4.69
C ALA A 66 -0.80 -5.47 4.64
N PHE A 67 0.34 -5.72 5.27
CA PHE A 67 0.93 -7.06 5.37
C PHE A 67 0.10 -7.97 6.28
N GLU A 68 -0.36 -7.49 7.43
CA GLU A 68 -1.22 -8.27 8.35
C GLU A 68 -2.51 -8.72 7.65
N LYS A 69 -3.14 -7.85 6.85
CA LYS A 69 -4.33 -8.21 6.04
C LYS A 69 -4.05 -9.34 5.03
N GLN A 70 -2.80 -9.48 4.60
CA GLN A 70 -2.34 -10.51 3.67
C GLN A 70 -1.80 -11.75 4.40
N GLY A 71 -2.09 -11.89 5.70
CA GLY A 71 -1.67 -13.03 6.51
C GLY A 71 -0.20 -12.98 6.93
N TRP A 72 0.45 -11.82 6.88
CA TRP A 72 1.75 -11.67 7.51
C TRP A 72 1.61 -11.63 9.02
N GLU A 73 2.15 -12.64 9.68
CA GLU A 73 2.32 -12.64 11.13
C GLU A 73 3.62 -11.92 11.48
N GLN A 74 3.51 -10.87 12.29
CA GLN A 74 4.67 -10.15 12.76
C GLN A 74 5.50 -11.07 13.67
N PRO A 75 6.78 -11.36 13.35
CA PRO A 75 7.62 -12.14 14.24
C PRO A 75 7.75 -11.39 15.58
N GLY A 76 7.19 -11.96 16.65
CA GLY A 76 7.29 -11.43 18.02
C GLY A 76 6.01 -10.83 18.63
N ARG A 77 4.85 -10.87 17.95
CA ARG A 77 3.57 -10.51 18.57
C ARG A 77 2.83 -11.79 18.98
N PRO A 78 2.67 -12.09 20.29
CA PRO A 78 1.84 -13.24 20.69
C PRO A 78 0.43 -13.00 20.17
N GLY A 79 -0.10 -13.98 19.44
CA GLY A 79 -1.41 -13.90 18.81
C GLY A 79 -2.47 -13.48 19.82
N ARG A 80 -3.35 -12.54 19.43
CA ARG A 80 -4.57 -12.29 20.20
C ARG A 80 -5.40 -13.58 20.15
N PRO A 81 -5.69 -14.23 21.30
CA PRO A 81 -6.75 -15.23 21.33
C PRO A 81 -8.08 -14.54 20.99
N GLN A 82 -8.93 -15.29 20.29
CA GLN A 82 -10.27 -14.89 19.86
C GLN A 82 -11.20 -14.61 21.03
#